data_AF-K1ZSC2-F1
#
_entry.id   AF-K1ZSC2-F1
#
_cell.length_a   1.000
_cell.length_b   1.000
_cell.length_c   1.000
_cell.angle_alpha   90.00
_cell.angle_beta   90.00
_cell.angle_gamma   90.00
#
_symmetry.space_group_name_H-M   'P 1'
#
loop_
_entity.id
_entity.type
_entity.pdbx_description
1 polymer ?
#
loop_
_entity_poly.entity_id
_entity_poly.type
_entity_poly.pdbx_seq_one_letter_code
_entity_poly.pdbx_strand_id
1 'polypeptide(L)'
;VLFSYYVALPIRELSLLSTRNTIAISLAVVLIGMLMVISRRKAVAQVVGFMSMENGLFFAAVVSTHGMPMVVELGIAFDVLVAAILFGVFFFHIRTEIGSLDTDRLNHLTEVEK
;
A
#
# COMPACT_ATOMS: atom_id res chain seq x y z
N VAL A 1 -0.25 7.32 3.42
CA VAL A 1 -0.39 8.10 2.16
C VAL A 1 -0.84 9.54 2.44
N LEU A 2 -2.02 9.78 3.03
CA LEU A 2 -2.51 11.14 3.34
C LEU A 2 -1.51 11.97 4.17
N PHE A 3 -1.00 11.42 5.27
CA PHE A 3 0.00 12.08 6.09
C PHE A 3 1.24 12.50 5.29
N SER A 4 1.78 11.59 4.48
CA SER A 4 2.94 11.85 3.62
C SER A 4 2.66 12.93 2.57
N TYR A 5 1.45 12.97 2.01
CA TYR A 5 1.03 14.04 1.09
C TYR A 5 1.05 15.41 1.77
N TYR A 6 0.44 15.52 2.95
CA TYR A 6 0.40 16.78 3.72
C TYR A 6 1.81 17.25 4.12
N VAL A 7 2.69 16.33 4.52
CA VAL A 7 4.09 16.66 4.85
C VAL A 7 4.89 17.10 3.62
N ALA A 8 4.55 16.62 2.43
CA ALA A 8 5.23 16.99 1.19
C ALA A 8 4.75 18.32 0.56
N LEU A 9 3.64 18.90 1.02
CA LEU A 9 3.12 20.18 0.53
C LEU A 9 4.15 21.33 0.48
N PRO A 10 4.89 21.63 1.57
CA PRO A 10 5.89 22.72 1.56
C PRO A 10 7.04 22.49 0.57
N ILE A 11 7.34 21.23 0.24
CA ILE A 11 8.41 20.87 -0.71
C ILE A 11 7.97 21.15 -2.15
N ARG A 12 6.67 21.02 -2.46
CA ARG A 12 6.13 21.29 -3.81
C ARG A 12 6.25 22.77 -4.20
N GLU A 13 6.01 23.68 -3.27
CA GLU A 13 6.13 25.14 -3.47
C GLU A 13 7.54 25.55 -3.91
N LEU A 14 8.56 24.80 -3.50
CA LEU A 14 9.97 25.08 -3.81
C LEU A 14 10.43 24.50 -5.16
N SER A 15 9.69 23.55 -5.76
CA SER A 15 10.13 22.77 -6.93
C SER A 15 9.42 23.18 -8.24
N LEU A 16 9.67 24.40 -8.73
CA LEU A 16 9.05 24.92 -9.97
C LEU A 16 9.44 24.14 -11.26
N LEU A 17 10.50 23.33 -11.25
CA LEU A 17 11.00 22.58 -12.42
C LEU A 17 10.59 21.09 -12.44
N SER A 18 9.93 20.57 -11.41
CA SER A 18 9.80 19.11 -11.23
C SER A 18 8.65 18.46 -12.00
N THR A 19 7.58 19.19 -12.32
CA THR A 19 6.29 18.61 -12.75
C THR A 19 6.38 17.79 -14.04
N ARG A 20 7.23 18.19 -14.99
CA ARG A 20 7.33 17.57 -16.31
C ARG A 20 7.98 16.17 -16.26
N ASN A 21 8.94 15.96 -15.37
CA ASN A 21 9.66 14.67 -15.27
C ASN A 21 8.88 13.65 -14.43
N THR A 22 8.04 14.11 -13.49
CA THR A 22 7.33 13.20 -12.57
C THR A 22 6.31 12.31 -13.29
N ILE A 23 5.66 12.78 -14.36
CA ILE A 23 4.75 11.95 -15.16
C ILE A 23 5.51 10.79 -15.80
N ALA A 24 6.66 11.05 -16.42
CA ALA A 24 7.50 10.02 -17.02
C ALA A 24 7.99 8.98 -15.97
N ILE A 25 8.37 9.46 -14.78
CA ILE A 25 8.77 8.59 -13.66
C ILE A 25 7.60 7.72 -13.20
N SER A 26 6.42 8.32 -12.97
CA SER A 26 5.22 7.56 -12.55
C SER A 26 4.83 6.49 -13.56
N LEU A 27 4.90 6.80 -14.86
CA LEU A 27 4.61 5.85 -15.93
C LEU A 27 5.66 4.73 -15.98
N ALA A 28 6.94 5.04 -15.82
CA ALA A 28 8.00 4.04 -15.73
C ALA A 28 7.77 3.09 -14.54
N VAL A 29 7.39 3.62 -13.38
CA VAL A 29 7.08 2.80 -12.19
C VAL A 29 5.88 1.88 -12.43
N VAL A 30 4.81 2.37 -13.08
CA VAL A 30 3.64 1.56 -13.45
C VAL A 30 4.05 0.42 -14.39
N LEU A 31 4.84 0.72 -15.43
CA LEU A 31 5.29 -0.29 -16.40
C LEU A 31 6.23 -1.33 -15.77
N ILE A 32 7.13 -0.91 -14.89
CA ILE A 32 8.02 -1.81 -14.15
C ILE A 32 7.21 -2.70 -13.18
N GLY A 33 6.25 -2.12 -12.46
CA GLY A 33 5.34 -2.86 -11.58
C GLY A 33 4.54 -3.92 -12.34
N MET A 34 3.95 -3.52 -13.47
CA MET A 34 3.23 -4.42 -14.37
C MET A 34 4.13 -5.54 -14.91
N LEU A 35 5.35 -5.21 -15.37
CA LEU A 35 6.34 -6.20 -15.79
C LEU A 35 6.69 -7.17 -14.67
N MET A 36 6.83 -6.69 -13.44
CA MET A 36 7.13 -7.53 -12.27
C MET A 36 6.00 -8.51 -11.98
N VAL A 37 4.74 -8.07 -12.03
CA VAL A 37 3.56 -8.92 -11.83
C VAL A 37 3.47 -10.01 -12.91
N ILE A 38 3.74 -9.67 -14.17
CA ILE A 38 3.69 -10.62 -15.30
C ILE A 38 4.86 -11.61 -15.27
N SER A 39 6.09 -11.12 -15.02
CA SER A 39 7.31 -11.91 -15.16
C SER A 39 7.59 -12.83 -13.96
N ARG A 40 7.19 -12.44 -12.76
CA ARG A 40 7.54 -13.16 -11.53
C ARG A 40 6.44 -14.15 -11.12
N ARG A 41 6.84 -15.39 -10.84
CA ARG A 41 5.95 -16.45 -10.34
C ARG A 41 5.80 -16.47 -8.81
N LYS A 42 6.70 -15.80 -8.08
CA LYS A 42 6.65 -15.75 -6.61
C LYS A 42 5.56 -14.76 -6.18
N ALA A 43 4.63 -15.21 -5.34
CA ALA A 43 3.53 -14.38 -4.82
C ALA A 43 4.02 -13.07 -4.20
N VAL A 44 5.10 -13.11 -3.39
CA VAL A 44 5.70 -11.91 -2.78
C VAL A 44 6.14 -10.88 -3.84
N ALA A 45 6.75 -11.34 -4.93
CA ALA A 45 7.21 -10.43 -5.99
C ALA A 45 6.02 -9.83 -6.78
N GLN A 46 4.93 -10.58 -6.94
CA GLN A 46 3.70 -10.05 -7.54
C GLN A 46 3.04 -9.00 -6.64
N VAL A 47 3.00 -9.23 -5.32
CA VAL A 47 2.48 -8.23 -4.36
C VAL A 47 3.33 -6.96 -4.41
N VAL A 48 4.66 -7.06 -4.40
CA VAL A 48 5.54 -5.89 -4.52
C VAL A 48 5.33 -5.17 -5.86
N GLY A 49 5.19 -5.91 -6.95
CA GLY A 49 4.90 -5.33 -8.28
C GLY A 49 3.55 -4.61 -8.32
N PHE A 50 2.52 -5.19 -7.71
CA PHE A 50 1.19 -4.60 -7.58
C PHE A 50 1.24 -3.31 -6.73
N MET A 51 1.85 -3.36 -5.54
CA MET A 51 2.03 -2.21 -4.66
C MET A 51 2.82 -1.08 -5.35
N SER A 52 3.84 -1.42 -6.13
CA SER A 52 4.60 -0.45 -6.93
C SER A 52 3.73 0.19 -8.02
N MET A 53 2.91 -0.61 -8.70
CA MET A 53 2.03 -0.14 -9.76
C MET A 53 0.97 0.83 -9.22
N GLU A 54 0.36 0.50 -8.08
CA GLU A 54 -0.64 1.34 -7.43
C GLU A 54 -0.07 2.69 -6.99
N ASN A 55 1.11 2.69 -6.35
CA ASN A 55 1.82 3.91 -5.98
C ASN A 55 2.22 4.76 -7.19
N GLY A 56 2.63 4.12 -8.29
CA GLY A 56 2.90 4.81 -9.55
C GLY A 56 1.66 5.50 -10.12
N LEU A 57 0.49 4.86 -10.06
CA LEU A 57 -0.77 5.43 -10.51
C LEU A 57 -1.20 6.64 -9.66
N PHE A 58 -1.05 6.56 -8.33
CA PHE A 58 -1.30 7.69 -7.43
C PHE A 58 -0.40 8.88 -7.75
N PHE A 59 0.90 8.65 -8.01
CA PHE A 59 1.80 9.72 -8.42
C PHE A 59 1.40 10.36 -9.75
N ALA A 60 1.03 9.56 -10.76
CA ALA A 60 0.56 10.08 -12.05
C ALA A 60 -0.68 10.97 -11.89
N ALA A 61 -1.64 10.54 -11.07
CA ALA A 61 -2.88 11.26 -10.82
C ALA A 61 -2.65 12.60 -10.09
N VAL A 62 -1.83 12.60 -9.04
CA VAL A 62 -1.50 13.81 -8.24
C VAL A 62 -0.76 14.87 -9.07
N VAL A 63 0.08 14.44 -10.01
CA VAL A 63 0.83 15.36 -10.89
C VAL A 63 -0.06 15.89 -12.00
N SER A 64 -0.87 15.03 -12.63
CA SER A 64 -1.77 15.42 -13.72
C SER A 64 -2.81 16.46 -13.26
N THR A 65 -3.34 16.29 -12.06
CA THR A 65 -4.40 17.16 -11.52
C THR A 65 -3.88 18.30 -10.63
N HIS A 66 -2.57 18.46 -10.50
CA HIS A 66 -1.92 19.49 -9.67
C HIS A 66 -2.39 19.50 -8.19
N GLY A 67 -2.98 18.43 -7.67
CA GLY A 67 -3.62 18.39 -6.35
C GLY A 67 -3.89 16.96 -5.86
N MET A 68 -4.84 16.80 -4.93
CA MET A 68 -5.44 15.50 -4.61
C MET A 68 -6.71 15.31 -5.46
N PRO A 69 -6.65 14.53 -6.55
CA PRO A 69 -7.84 14.26 -7.35
C PRO A 69 -8.74 13.23 -6.66
N MET A 70 -10.04 13.31 -6.94
CA MET A 70 -11.05 12.33 -6.49
C MET A 70 -10.66 10.86 -6.77
N VAL A 71 -9.93 10.60 -7.85
CA VAL A 71 -9.44 9.24 -8.19
C VAL A 71 -8.46 8.70 -7.14
N VAL A 72 -7.62 9.56 -6.56
CA VAL A 72 -6.68 9.16 -5.51
C VAL A 72 -7.42 8.86 -4.22
N GLU A 73 -8.42 9.67 -3.86
CA GLU A 73 -9.27 9.42 -2.68
C GLU A 73 -10.03 8.10 -2.80
N LEU A 74 -10.60 7.82 -3.97
CA LEU A 74 -11.30 6.57 -4.24
C LEU A 74 -10.35 5.37 -4.17
N GLY A 75 -9.13 5.49 -4.72
CA GLY A 75 -8.13 4.45 -4.63
C GLY A 75 -7.71 4.15 -3.19
N ILE A 76 -7.47 5.18 -2.37
CA ILE A 76 -7.14 5.01 -0.95
C ILE A 76 -8.31 4.35 -0.19
N ALA A 77 -9.56 4.76 -0.47
CA ALA A 77 -10.73 4.15 0.16
C ALA A 77 -10.87 2.67 -0.23
N PHE A 78 -10.60 2.33 -1.49
CA PHE A 78 -10.57 0.95 -1.96
C PHE A 78 -9.47 0.14 -1.28
N ASP A 79 -8.30 0.72 -1.08
CA ASP A 79 -7.16 0.09 -0.40
C ASP A 79 -7.52 -0.30 1.05
N VAL A 80 -8.18 0.61 1.76
CA VAL A 80 -8.70 0.36 3.12
C VAL A 80 -9.75 -0.73 3.13
N LEU A 81 -10.66 -0.76 2.14
CA LEU A 81 -11.66 -1.82 2.01
C LEU A 81 -11.01 -3.20 1.81
N VAL A 82 -10.03 -3.30 0.91
CA VAL A 82 -9.29 -4.54 0.66
C VAL A 82 -8.53 -5.00 1.90
N ALA A 83 -7.87 -4.07 2.61
CA ALA A 83 -7.20 -4.36 3.87
C ALA A 83 -8.17 -4.88 4.94
N ALA A 84 -9.36 -4.26 5.07
CA ALA A 84 -10.39 -4.71 6.01
C ALA A 84 -10.89 -6.13 5.69
N ILE A 85 -11.10 -6.44 4.42
CA ILE A 85 -11.47 -7.80 3.97
C ILE A 85 -10.37 -8.80 4.32
N LEU A 86 -9.10 -8.47 4.02
CA LEU A 86 -7.96 -9.31 4.36
C LEU A 86 -7.90 -9.58 5.87
N PHE A 87 -8.00 -8.55 6.71
CA PHE A 87 -8.04 -8.70 8.17
C PHE A 87 -9.22 -9.55 8.64
N GLY A 88 -10.40 -9.38 8.04
CA GLY A 88 -11.57 -10.21 8.34
C GLY A 88 -11.31 -11.70 8.07
N VAL A 89 -10.73 -12.03 6.92
CA VAL A 89 -10.34 -13.41 6.58
C VAL A 89 -9.26 -13.92 7.52
N PHE A 90 -8.24 -13.11 7.84
CA PHE A 90 -7.18 -13.48 8.77
C PHE A 90 -7.73 -13.77 10.17
N PHE A 91 -8.63 -12.95 10.72
CA PHE A 91 -9.24 -13.21 12.03
C PHE A 91 -10.11 -14.47 12.02
N PHE A 92 -10.83 -14.74 10.94
CA PHE A 92 -11.60 -15.98 10.81
C PHE A 92 -10.67 -17.21 10.79
N HIS A 93 -9.56 -17.11 10.06
CA HIS A 93 -8.54 -18.16 9.99
C HIS A 93 -7.87 -18.39 11.35
N ILE A 94 -7.43 -17.33 12.04
CA ILE A 94 -6.86 -17.37 13.39
C ILE A 94 -7.84 -18.00 14.38
N ARG A 95 -9.12 -17.60 14.36
CA ARG A 95 -10.14 -18.20 15.24
C ARG A 95 -10.31 -19.69 14.97
N THR A 96 -10.23 -20.12 13.71
CA THR A 96 -10.38 -21.52 13.33
C THR A 96 -9.17 -22.37 13.74
N GLU A 97 -7.96 -21.83 13.59
CA GLU A 97 -6.70 -22.54 13.86
C GLU A 97 -6.32 -22.53 15.36
N ILE A 98 -6.56 -21.42 16.07
CA ILE A 98 -6.14 -21.21 17.47
C ILE A 98 -7.31 -21.42 18.46
N GLY A 99 -8.55 -21.56 17.95
CA GLY A 99 -9.76 -21.80 18.74
C GLY A 99 -10.27 -20.57 19.52
N SER A 100 -9.49 -19.50 19.61
CA SER A 100 -9.86 -18.23 20.24
C SER A 100 -9.07 -17.08 19.65
N LEU A 101 -9.69 -15.90 19.56
CA LEU A 101 -9.01 -14.63 19.22
C LEU A 101 -8.40 -13.95 20.47
N ASP A 102 -8.50 -14.62 21.63
CA ASP A 102 -8.14 -14.11 22.94
C ASP A 102 -6.63 -14.17 23.16
N THR A 103 -5.99 -13.00 23.15
CA THR A 103 -4.54 -12.84 23.30
C THR A 103 -4.05 -13.15 24.71
N ASP A 104 -4.94 -13.21 25.71
CA ASP A 104 -4.56 -13.52 27.10
C ASP A 104 -3.98 -14.93 27.24
N ARG A 105 -4.37 -15.88 26.37
CA ARG A 105 -3.80 -17.24 26.37
C ARG A 105 -2.38 -17.31 25.83
N LEU A 106 -1.96 -16.34 25.02
CA LEU A 106 -0.58 -16.25 24.53
C LEU A 106 0.38 -15.64 25.56
N ASN A 107 -0.15 -15.06 26.64
CA ASN A 107 0.63 -14.37 27.67
C ASN A 107 0.99 -15.26 28.88
N HIS A 108 0.49 -16.51 28.92
CA HIS A 108 0.63 -17.43 30.05
C HIS A 108 1.78 -18.46 29.93
N LEU A 109 2.59 -18.39 28.88
CA LEU A 109 3.79 -19.23 28.75
C LEU A 109 4.93 -18.65 29.61
N THR A 110 4.87 -18.88 30.91
CA THR A 110 6.03 -18.71 31.80
C THR A 110 6.89 -19.97 31.71
N GLU A 111 8.15 -19.81 31.34
CA GLU A 111 9.14 -20.88 31.27
C GLU A 111 9.30 -21.51 32.67
N VAL A 112 8.87 -22.75 32.82
CA VAL A 112 9.13 -23.53 34.04
C VAL A 112 10.52 -24.13 33.90
N GLU A 113 11.51 -23.39 34.38
CA GLU A 113 12.87 -23.88 34.54
C GLU A 113 12.87 -24.97 35.63
N LYS A 114 13.36 -26.17 35.29
CA LYS A 114 13.53 -27.32 36.19
C LYS A 114 14.95 -27.41 36.69
#